data_AF-X1U4H5-F1
#
_entry.id   AF-X1U4H5-F1
#
_cell.length_a   1.000
_cell.length_b   1.000
_cell.length_c   1.000
_cell.angle_alpha   90.00
_cell.angle_beta   90.00
_cell.angle_gamma   90.00
#
_symmetry.space_group_name_H-M   'P 1'
#
loop_
_entity.id
_entity.type
_entity.pdbx_description
1 polymer ?
#
loop_
_entity_poly.entity_id
_entity_poly.type
_entity_poly.pdbx_seq_one_letter_code
_entity_poly.pdbx_strand_id
1 'polypeptide(L)'
;WTISRCTNRIYKVDKNQGAVICWFDNPSSDLYGLTWDDNPSDDWCIWGSDPIENKIHKIDTNSGLIVQSFNAPGTAPHGLTWRNGYLWIVDGDSDKIYQINPSNGTVNDSFNAPSPDPTGLTWGKEYIWSADWYEKKIYKVDVFYDPTAHAGGPYTTKLGRQLQFDGRASHDNDEGASHSSDEGDRDIEQYDWKFFEEDSWREDLGPRPTYTYGAIGSYKLTLRVYDDEGASDTVSTTVTINPLILSSPGTYPTGVAWDD
;
A
#
# COMPACT_ATOMS: atom_id res chain seq x y z
N TRP A 1 -3.55 1.09 26.89
CA TRP A 1 -2.82 0.22 27.83
C TRP A 1 -1.35 0.58 27.77
N THR A 2 -0.62 0.38 28.85
CA THR A 2 0.83 0.67 28.91
C THR A 2 1.52 -0.32 29.85
N ILE A 3 2.77 -0.66 29.57
CA ILE A 3 3.61 -1.49 30.41
C ILE A 3 4.58 -0.61 31.22
N SER A 4 4.79 -0.96 32.48
CA SER A 4 5.84 -0.39 33.31
C SER A 4 6.81 -1.48 33.72
N ARG A 5 8.04 -1.39 33.24
CA ARG A 5 9.14 -2.30 33.61
C ARG A 5 9.56 -2.14 35.07
N CYS A 6 9.36 -0.95 35.66
CA CYS A 6 9.69 -0.69 37.07
C CYS A 6 8.75 -1.41 38.04
N THR A 7 7.47 -1.54 37.69
CA THR A 7 6.45 -2.19 38.53
C THR A 7 6.07 -3.57 38.04
N ASN A 8 6.64 -4.01 36.90
CA ASN A 8 6.35 -5.25 36.21
C ASN A 8 4.84 -5.49 35.99
N ARG A 9 4.13 -4.44 35.52
CA ARG A 9 2.67 -4.42 35.41
C ARG A 9 2.20 -3.73 34.15
N ILE A 10 1.07 -4.22 33.64
CA ILE A 10 0.34 -3.63 32.52
C ILE A 10 -0.86 -2.87 33.07
N TYR A 11 -1.01 -1.62 32.64
CA TYR A 11 -2.02 -0.67 33.13
C TYR A 11 -2.99 -0.29 32.02
N LYS A 12 -4.29 -0.32 32.33
CA LYS A 12 -5.30 0.39 31.58
C LYS A 12 -5.39 1.80 32.16
N VAL A 13 -5.28 2.81 31.29
CA VAL A 13 -5.27 4.21 31.69
C VAL A 13 -6.39 4.93 30.95
N ASP A 14 -7.13 5.78 31.66
CA ASP A 14 -8.11 6.67 31.07
C ASP A 14 -7.41 7.69 30.18
N LYS A 15 -7.77 7.72 28.89
CA LYS A 15 -7.10 8.57 27.90
C LYS A 15 -7.29 10.08 28.11
N ASN A 16 -8.33 10.49 28.83
CA ASN A 16 -8.65 11.90 29.04
C ASN A 16 -8.07 12.43 30.36
N GLN A 17 -8.10 11.60 31.40
CA GLN A 17 -7.71 11.98 32.76
C GLN A 17 -6.30 11.48 33.14
N GLY A 18 -5.77 10.48 32.44
CA GLY A 18 -4.51 9.82 32.80
C GLY A 18 -4.61 8.93 34.05
N ALA A 19 -5.81 8.73 34.58
CA ALA A 19 -6.03 7.89 35.76
C ALA A 19 -5.90 6.40 35.41
N VAL A 20 -5.26 5.62 36.28
CA VAL A 20 -5.23 4.16 36.15
C VAL A 20 -6.62 3.61 36.43
N ILE A 21 -7.16 2.85 35.48
CA ILE A 21 -8.47 2.18 35.57
C ILE A 21 -8.31 0.81 36.23
N CYS A 22 -7.37 0.01 35.72
CA CYS A 22 -7.04 -1.32 36.25
C CYS A 22 -5.62 -1.70 35.83
N TRP A 23 -5.11 -2.79 36.40
CA TRP A 23 -3.82 -3.35 36.04
C TRP A 23 -3.79 -4.85 36.32
N PHE A 24 -2.85 -5.54 35.68
CA PHE A 24 -2.47 -6.92 35.99
C PHE A 24 -0.95 -7.06 35.90
N ASP A 25 -0.40 -8.07 36.56
CA ASP A 25 1.05 -8.32 36.54
C ASP A 25 1.49 -8.76 35.14
N ASN A 26 2.68 -8.32 34.72
CA ASN A 26 3.25 -8.72 33.44
C ASN A 26 3.42 -10.25 33.40
N PRO A 27 2.80 -10.96 32.43
CA PRO A 27 2.85 -12.42 32.37
C PRO A 27 4.11 -12.96 31.67
N SER A 28 4.97 -12.11 31.11
CA SER A 28 6.23 -12.52 30.45
C SER A 28 7.46 -11.97 31.17
N SER A 29 8.64 -12.33 30.69
CA SER A 29 9.91 -11.98 31.33
C SER A 29 10.28 -10.50 31.20
N ASP A 30 9.96 -9.85 30.07
CA ASP A 30 10.23 -8.43 29.83
C ASP A 30 9.37 -7.86 28.71
N LEU A 31 8.10 -7.55 28.98
CA LEU A 31 7.23 -7.00 27.94
C LEU A 31 7.67 -5.57 27.56
N TYR A 32 7.86 -5.32 26.26
CA TYR A 32 8.40 -4.05 25.75
C TYR A 32 7.37 -3.26 24.92
N GLY A 33 7.15 -3.67 23.67
CA GLY A 33 6.16 -3.08 22.78
C GLY A 33 4.75 -3.57 23.10
N LEU A 34 3.73 -2.76 22.81
CA LEU A 34 2.33 -3.11 22.96
C LEU A 34 1.51 -2.63 21.77
N THR A 35 0.64 -3.48 21.23
CA THR A 35 -0.37 -3.09 20.24
C THR A 35 -1.69 -3.82 20.48
N TRP A 36 -2.78 -3.22 20.00
CA TRP A 36 -4.06 -3.91 19.84
C TRP A 36 -4.17 -4.45 18.43
N ASP A 37 -4.90 -5.55 18.25
CA ASP A 37 -5.38 -5.97 16.93
C ASP A 37 -6.81 -5.46 16.68
N ASP A 38 -7.30 -5.62 15.45
CA ASP A 38 -8.66 -5.25 15.04
C ASP A 38 -9.59 -6.47 14.90
N ASN A 39 -9.17 -7.65 15.34
CA ASN A 39 -9.95 -8.85 15.19
C ASN A 39 -11.13 -8.81 16.18
N PRO A 40 -12.39 -8.80 15.71
CA PRO A 40 -13.55 -8.69 16.58
C PRO A 40 -13.75 -9.91 17.49
N SER A 41 -13.11 -11.05 17.17
CA SER A 41 -13.11 -12.23 18.04
C SER A 41 -12.05 -12.17 19.15
N ASP A 42 -11.09 -11.25 19.04
CA ASP A 42 -10.03 -10.99 20.00
C ASP A 42 -10.36 -9.82 20.92
N ASP A 43 -11.65 -9.50 21.08
CA ASP A 43 -12.12 -8.50 22.02
C ASP A 43 -11.44 -8.77 23.36
N TRP A 44 -10.68 -7.79 23.85
CA TRP A 44 -9.85 -7.85 25.06
C TRP A 44 -8.42 -8.41 24.94
N CYS A 45 -7.86 -8.71 23.78
CA CYS A 45 -6.46 -9.10 23.66
C CYS A 45 -5.52 -7.95 23.28
N ILE A 46 -4.29 -8.01 23.78
CA ILE A 46 -3.17 -7.17 23.34
C ILE A 46 -2.00 -8.03 22.93
N TRP A 47 -1.23 -7.54 21.97
CA TRP A 47 0.06 -8.12 21.61
C TRP A 47 1.17 -7.37 22.31
N GLY A 48 2.20 -8.11 22.72
CA GLY A 48 3.42 -7.53 23.23
C GLY A 48 4.66 -8.34 22.89
N SER A 49 5.79 -7.67 22.83
CA SER A 49 7.10 -8.25 22.52
C SER A 49 7.87 -8.50 23.80
N ASP A 50 8.66 -9.57 23.81
CA ASP A 50 9.56 -9.93 24.89
C ASP A 50 10.98 -10.11 24.33
N PRO A 51 11.86 -9.10 24.49
CA PRO A 51 13.24 -9.16 24.03
C PRO A 51 14.13 -10.15 24.79
N ILE A 52 13.74 -10.56 26.00
CA ILE A 52 14.52 -11.51 26.80
C ILE A 52 14.20 -12.95 26.37
N GLU A 53 12.95 -13.23 26.03
CA GLU A 53 12.52 -14.53 25.51
C GLU A 53 12.63 -14.65 23.98
N ASN A 54 12.89 -13.55 23.26
CA ASN A 54 12.79 -13.45 21.80
C ASN A 54 11.43 -13.90 21.28
N LYS A 55 10.36 -13.39 21.91
CA LYS A 55 8.99 -13.81 21.65
C LYS A 55 8.03 -12.66 21.44
N ILE A 56 6.91 -12.99 20.82
CA ILE A 56 5.74 -12.15 20.71
C ILE A 56 4.60 -12.91 21.37
N HIS A 57 3.89 -12.24 22.28
CA HIS A 57 2.84 -12.80 23.10
C HIS A 57 1.52 -12.07 22.83
N LYS A 58 0.44 -12.84 22.70
CA LYS A 58 -0.92 -12.34 22.80
C LYS A 58 -1.42 -12.54 24.22
N ILE A 59 -1.95 -11.50 24.82
CA ILE A 59 -2.32 -11.44 26.23
C ILE A 59 -3.78 -11.06 26.33
N ASP A 60 -4.58 -11.90 26.99
CA ASP A 60 -5.96 -11.57 27.33
C ASP A 60 -5.97 -10.59 28.50
N THR A 61 -6.53 -9.40 28.28
CA THR A 61 -6.50 -8.30 29.26
C THR A 61 -7.50 -8.46 30.41
N ASN A 62 -8.41 -9.44 30.33
CA ASN A 62 -9.34 -9.76 31.42
C ASN A 62 -8.70 -10.67 32.47
N SER A 63 -8.02 -11.72 32.02
CA SER A 63 -7.34 -12.71 32.87
C SER A 63 -5.88 -12.35 33.15
N GLY A 64 -5.26 -11.55 32.29
CA GLY A 64 -3.83 -11.24 32.31
C GLY A 64 -2.93 -12.38 31.83
N LEU A 65 -3.49 -13.40 31.18
CA LEU A 65 -2.74 -14.59 30.75
C LEU A 65 -2.31 -14.49 29.29
N ILE A 66 -1.17 -15.11 28.97
CA ILE A 66 -0.74 -15.30 27.59
C ILE A 66 -1.62 -16.38 26.95
N VAL A 67 -2.33 -16.04 25.89
CA VAL A 67 -3.24 -16.93 25.14
C VAL A 67 -2.63 -17.44 23.85
N GLN A 68 -1.59 -16.77 23.33
CA GLN A 68 -0.83 -17.20 22.17
C GLN A 68 0.60 -16.67 22.27
N SER A 69 1.57 -17.44 21.76
CA SER A 69 2.97 -17.03 21.75
C SER A 69 3.71 -17.68 20.58
N PHE A 70 4.60 -16.93 19.96
CA PHE A 70 5.52 -17.43 18.93
C PHE A 70 6.87 -16.71 19.01
N ASN A 71 7.87 -17.30 18.39
CA ASN A 71 9.21 -16.70 18.34
C ASN A 71 9.16 -15.41 17.52
N ALA A 72 9.86 -14.37 18.00
CA ALA A 72 10.13 -13.20 17.20
C ALA A 72 11.12 -13.55 16.06
N PRO A 73 11.12 -12.79 14.96
CA PRO A 73 12.07 -13.01 13.86
C PRO A 73 13.54 -12.73 14.22
N GLY A 74 13.78 -11.87 15.21
CA GLY A 74 15.11 -11.47 15.68
C GLY A 74 15.25 -11.53 17.21
N THR A 75 16.35 -10.98 17.70
CA THR A 75 16.80 -11.08 19.10
C THR A 75 16.58 -9.82 19.95
N ALA A 76 16.08 -8.75 19.34
CA ALA A 76 15.68 -7.53 20.05
C ALA A 76 14.30 -7.05 19.57
N PRO A 77 13.24 -7.88 19.68
CA PRO A 77 11.88 -7.49 19.32
C PRO A 77 11.39 -6.36 20.23
N HIS A 78 11.29 -5.13 19.72
CA HIS A 78 10.91 -3.95 20.49
C HIS A 78 9.48 -3.49 20.16
N GLY A 79 9.33 -2.31 19.56
CA GLY A 79 8.03 -1.74 19.20
C GLY A 79 7.22 -2.64 18.26
N LEU A 80 5.91 -2.67 18.49
CA LEU A 80 4.93 -3.43 17.73
C LEU A 80 3.80 -2.50 17.29
N THR A 81 3.24 -2.72 16.11
CA THR A 81 1.97 -2.12 15.69
C THR A 81 1.13 -3.10 14.87
N TRP A 82 -0.17 -2.84 14.77
CA TRP A 82 -1.09 -3.64 13.98
C TRP A 82 -1.57 -2.85 12.77
N ARG A 83 -1.58 -3.49 11.59
CA ARG A 83 -2.15 -2.92 10.37
C ARG A 83 -2.53 -4.03 9.40
N ASN A 84 -3.71 -3.89 8.80
CA ASN A 84 -4.22 -4.74 7.71
C ASN A 84 -4.16 -6.24 8.02
N GLY A 85 -4.54 -6.63 9.25
CA GLY A 85 -4.53 -8.04 9.66
C GLY A 85 -3.14 -8.60 10.00
N TYR A 86 -2.09 -7.77 9.99
CA TYR A 86 -0.72 -8.18 10.30
C TYR A 86 -0.17 -7.46 11.52
N LEU A 87 0.74 -8.15 12.21
CA LEU A 87 1.63 -7.55 13.21
C LEU A 87 2.88 -7.03 12.52
N TRP A 88 3.23 -5.80 12.81
CA TRP A 88 4.49 -5.21 12.39
C TRP A 88 5.38 -5.03 13.61
N ILE A 89 6.64 -5.47 13.52
CA ILE A 89 7.59 -5.40 14.63
C ILE A 89 8.92 -4.81 14.16
N VAL A 90 9.53 -3.97 15.01
CA VAL A 90 10.95 -3.62 14.86
C VAL A 90 11.82 -4.60 15.63
N ASP A 91 12.95 -4.96 15.04
CA ASP A 91 14.02 -5.67 15.72
C ASP A 91 15.27 -4.78 15.78
N GLY A 92 15.70 -4.47 17.00
CA GLY A 92 16.81 -3.55 17.26
C GLY A 92 18.19 -4.08 16.86
N ASP A 93 18.37 -5.40 16.87
CA ASP A 93 19.68 -6.03 16.59
C ASP A 93 19.91 -6.23 15.09
N SER A 94 18.85 -6.54 14.34
CA SER A 94 18.90 -6.75 12.89
C SER A 94 18.59 -5.49 12.07
N ASP A 95 18.24 -4.37 12.72
CA ASP A 95 17.86 -3.11 12.09
C ASP A 95 16.75 -3.31 11.04
N LYS A 96 15.72 -4.09 11.40
CA LYS A 96 14.65 -4.48 10.47
C LYS A 96 13.27 -4.21 11.03
N ILE A 97 12.35 -3.98 10.10
CA ILE A 97 10.91 -4.02 10.33
C ILE A 97 10.37 -5.28 9.65
N TYR A 98 9.65 -6.10 10.40
CA TYR A 98 9.07 -7.36 9.94
C TYR A 98 7.55 -7.27 9.97
N GLN A 99 6.92 -7.73 8.89
CA GLN A 99 5.50 -8.05 8.83
C GLN A 99 5.31 -9.52 9.22
N ILE A 100 4.45 -9.78 10.20
CA ILE A 100 4.26 -11.09 10.81
C ILE A 100 2.80 -11.48 10.68
N ASN A 101 2.58 -12.71 10.22
CA ASN A 101 1.27 -13.34 10.26
C ASN A 101 0.89 -13.68 11.72
N PRO A 102 -0.16 -13.05 12.27
CA PRO A 102 -0.51 -13.20 13.69
C PRO A 102 -1.09 -14.57 14.04
N SER A 103 -1.52 -15.38 13.05
CA SER A 103 -2.08 -16.71 13.31
C SER A 103 -1.02 -17.76 13.64
N ASN A 104 0.21 -17.59 13.15
CA ASN A 104 1.26 -18.61 13.22
C ASN A 104 2.66 -18.07 13.52
N GLY A 105 2.87 -16.75 13.51
CA GLY A 105 4.16 -16.11 13.77
C GLY A 105 5.16 -16.12 12.61
N THR A 106 4.75 -16.51 11.40
CA THR A 106 5.66 -16.50 10.24
C THR A 106 5.87 -15.09 9.71
N VAL A 107 7.09 -14.77 9.28
CA VAL A 107 7.40 -13.52 8.57
C VAL A 107 6.82 -13.59 7.17
N ASN A 108 5.96 -12.62 6.82
CA ASN A 108 5.42 -12.45 5.48
C ASN A 108 6.37 -11.61 4.61
N ASP A 109 6.77 -10.45 5.13
CA ASP A 109 7.71 -9.53 4.50
C ASP A 109 8.65 -8.89 5.54
N SER A 110 9.77 -8.33 5.09
CA SER A 110 10.67 -7.53 5.91
C SER A 110 11.47 -6.54 5.07
N PHE A 111 11.73 -5.38 5.64
CA PHE A 111 12.63 -4.39 5.06
C PHE A 111 13.53 -3.77 6.14
N ASN A 112 14.59 -3.09 5.70
CA ASN A 112 15.52 -2.45 6.63
C ASN A 112 14.84 -1.25 7.31
N ALA A 113 15.00 -1.14 8.61
CA ALA A 113 14.64 0.09 9.32
C ALA A 113 15.43 1.27 8.74
N PRO A 114 14.87 2.49 8.78
CA PRO A 114 15.55 3.68 8.26
C PRO A 114 16.79 4.10 9.07
N SER A 115 17.00 3.49 10.23
CA SER A 115 18.05 3.83 11.18
C SER A 115 18.43 2.62 12.06
N PRO A 116 19.62 2.65 12.69
CA PRO A 116 20.10 1.57 13.55
C PRO A 116 19.52 1.62 14.97
N ASP A 117 19.12 0.47 15.51
CA ASP A 117 18.45 0.31 16.81
C ASP A 117 17.03 0.95 16.87
N PRO A 118 16.10 0.52 16.00
CA PRO A 118 14.70 0.91 16.08
C PRO A 118 14.03 0.34 17.35
N THR A 119 13.28 1.18 18.08
CA THR A 119 12.72 0.83 19.40
C THR A 119 11.21 1.02 19.51
N GLY A 120 10.65 2.05 18.88
CA GLY A 120 9.22 2.33 18.89
C GLY A 120 8.63 2.14 17.51
N LEU A 121 7.39 1.64 17.44
CA LEU A 121 6.66 1.48 16.20
C LEU A 121 5.19 1.80 16.41
N THR A 122 4.60 2.60 15.52
CA THR A 122 3.15 2.79 15.48
C THR A 122 2.68 3.03 14.05
N TRP A 123 1.52 2.49 13.72
CA TRP A 123 0.78 2.90 12.54
C TRP A 123 0.11 4.26 12.77
N GLY A 124 0.09 5.11 11.75
CA GLY A 124 -0.59 6.40 11.80
C GLY A 124 -0.96 6.92 10.42
N LYS A 125 -2.26 6.98 10.14
CA LYS A 125 -2.85 7.29 8.82
C LYS A 125 -2.44 6.25 7.77
N GLU A 126 -1.43 6.57 6.97
CA GLU A 126 -0.89 5.80 5.84
C GLU A 126 0.58 5.39 6.07
N TYR A 127 1.15 5.66 7.25
CA TYR A 127 2.58 5.46 7.45
C TYR A 127 2.88 4.70 8.73
N ILE A 128 3.95 3.92 8.68
CA ILE A 128 4.62 3.45 9.88
C ILE A 128 5.48 4.58 10.42
N TRP A 129 5.34 4.88 11.71
CA TRP A 129 6.23 5.77 12.42
C TRP A 129 7.17 4.95 13.28
N SER A 130 8.47 5.06 13.02
CA SER A 130 9.51 4.34 13.74
C SER A 130 10.34 5.31 14.59
N ALA A 131 10.51 5.00 15.87
CA ALA A 131 11.37 5.77 16.77
C ALA A 131 12.71 5.06 16.95
N ASP A 132 13.77 5.84 16.85
CA ASP A 132 15.14 5.36 16.88
C ASP A 132 15.86 5.82 18.15
N TRP A 133 16.51 4.90 18.85
CA TRP A 133 17.18 5.20 20.10
C TRP A 133 18.56 5.86 19.89
N TYR A 134 19.31 5.40 18.90
CA TYR A 134 20.70 5.82 18.68
C TYR A 134 20.79 7.23 18.09
N GLU A 135 20.07 7.47 17.00
CA GLU A 135 19.99 8.74 16.30
C GLU A 135 19.01 9.74 16.92
N LYS A 136 18.13 9.28 17.82
CA LYS A 136 17.16 10.11 18.55
C LYS A 136 16.19 10.82 17.61
N LYS A 137 15.71 10.10 16.61
CA LYS A 137 14.77 10.60 15.59
C LYS A 137 13.50 9.77 15.57
N ILE A 138 12.47 10.36 15.00
CA ILE A 138 11.25 9.66 14.60
C ILE A 138 11.20 9.72 13.08
N TYR A 139 11.11 8.55 12.48
CA TYR A 139 11.03 8.34 11.05
C TYR A 139 9.59 8.11 10.63
N LYS A 140 9.20 8.77 9.54
CA LYS A 140 8.01 8.45 8.78
C LYS A 140 8.43 7.47 7.69
N VAL A 141 7.96 6.23 7.78
CA VAL A 141 8.32 5.12 6.90
C VAL A 141 7.15 4.84 5.99
N ASP A 142 7.42 4.92 4.69
CA ASP A 142 6.52 4.45 3.65
C ASP A 142 6.68 2.95 3.52
N VAL A 143 5.57 2.22 3.57
CA VAL A 143 5.54 0.75 3.53
C VAL A 143 4.62 0.23 2.44
N PHE A 144 4.13 1.13 1.61
CA PHE A 144 3.28 0.86 0.47
C PHE A 144 4.12 0.88 -0.81
N TYR A 145 3.80 0.00 -1.72
CA TYR A 145 4.44 -0.09 -3.02
C TYR A 145 3.65 0.75 -4.00
N ASP A 146 4.31 1.70 -4.68
CA ASP A 146 3.69 2.44 -5.78
C ASP A 146 2.95 1.47 -6.73
N PRO A 147 1.76 1.82 -7.25
CA PRO A 147 1.02 0.92 -8.14
C PRO A 147 1.80 0.69 -9.44
N THR A 148 1.42 -0.31 -10.24
CA THR A 148 1.99 -0.49 -11.57
C THR A 148 1.02 0.02 -12.64
N ALA A 149 1.42 1.05 -13.39
CA ALA A 149 0.63 1.58 -14.50
C ALA A 149 0.87 0.77 -15.79
N HIS A 150 -0.23 0.42 -16.49
CA HIS A 150 -0.16 -0.22 -17.80
C HIS A 150 -1.10 0.45 -18.81
N ALA A 151 -0.58 1.38 -19.62
CA ALA A 151 -1.36 2.09 -20.66
C ALA A 151 -1.79 1.22 -21.87
N GLY A 152 -1.43 -0.06 -21.88
CA GLY A 152 -1.62 -0.96 -23.02
C GLY A 152 -0.86 -0.52 -24.27
N GLY A 153 -1.43 -0.84 -25.43
CA GLY A 153 -0.86 -0.48 -26.74
C GLY A 153 0.41 -1.27 -27.10
N PRO A 154 1.21 -0.76 -28.07
CA PRO A 154 0.97 0.44 -28.86
C PRO A 154 -0.33 0.36 -29.66
N TYR A 155 -0.94 1.51 -29.92
CA TYR A 155 -2.21 1.61 -30.65
C TYR A 155 -1.99 2.08 -32.07
N THR A 156 -2.82 1.58 -32.99
CA THR A 156 -2.79 2.02 -34.40
C THR A 156 -4.20 2.09 -34.96
N THR A 157 -4.53 3.18 -35.63
CA THR A 157 -5.82 3.32 -36.36
C THR A 157 -5.67 4.21 -37.59
N LYS A 158 -6.80 4.56 -38.22
CA LYS A 158 -6.90 5.55 -39.29
C LYS A 158 -7.48 6.86 -38.78
N LEU A 159 -7.13 7.97 -39.44
CA LEU A 159 -7.64 9.31 -39.16
C LEU A 159 -9.17 9.32 -38.97
N GLY A 160 -9.63 9.96 -37.89
CA GLY A 160 -11.05 10.12 -37.58
C GLY A 160 -11.75 8.87 -37.03
N ARG A 161 -11.04 7.76 -36.79
CA ARG A 161 -11.61 6.58 -36.11
C ARG A 161 -11.39 6.68 -34.59
N GLN A 162 -12.46 6.44 -33.84
CA GLN A 162 -12.40 6.35 -32.38
C GLN A 162 -11.53 5.17 -31.97
N LEU A 163 -10.59 5.41 -31.07
CA LEU A 163 -9.79 4.40 -30.37
C LEU A 163 -10.38 4.15 -28.99
N GLN A 164 -10.36 2.89 -28.56
CA GLN A 164 -10.53 2.52 -27.16
C GLN A 164 -9.16 2.15 -26.59
N PHE A 165 -8.78 2.79 -25.49
CA PHE A 165 -7.57 2.48 -24.74
C PHE A 165 -7.89 1.45 -23.65
N ASP A 166 -6.85 0.78 -23.14
CA ASP A 166 -7.01 -0.31 -22.19
C ASP A 166 -5.92 -0.22 -21.12
N GLY A 167 -6.29 0.38 -19.99
CA GLY A 167 -5.50 0.54 -18.78
C GLY A 167 -5.67 -0.59 -17.76
N ARG A 168 -6.54 -1.57 -18.03
CA ARG A 168 -6.96 -2.61 -17.05
C ARG A 168 -5.86 -3.57 -16.59
N ALA A 169 -4.71 -3.57 -17.26
CA ALA A 169 -3.57 -4.33 -16.78
C ALA A 169 -2.87 -3.64 -15.61
N SER A 170 -3.22 -2.38 -15.31
CA SER A 170 -2.71 -1.67 -14.14
C SER A 170 -3.21 -2.34 -12.86
N HIS A 171 -2.39 -2.33 -11.82
CA HIS A 171 -2.71 -2.96 -10.55
C HIS A 171 -1.98 -2.28 -9.41
N ASP A 172 -2.58 -2.29 -8.23
CA ASP A 172 -1.88 -2.01 -6.98
C ASP A 172 -0.84 -3.11 -6.70
N ASN A 173 0.24 -2.73 -6.03
CA ASN A 173 1.32 -3.61 -5.62
C ASN A 173 1.24 -3.99 -4.13
N ASP A 174 0.29 -3.45 -3.36
CA ASP A 174 0.13 -3.74 -1.94
C ASP A 174 -0.64 -5.04 -1.65
N GLU A 175 -0.34 -5.67 -0.51
CA GLU A 175 -1.10 -6.83 -0.03
C GLU A 175 -2.36 -6.39 0.75
N GLY A 176 -3.54 -6.69 0.20
CA GLY A 176 -4.84 -6.34 0.79
C GLY A 176 -5.84 -5.86 -0.25
N ALA A 177 -5.33 -5.34 -1.37
CA ALA A 177 -5.88 -5.40 -2.72
C ALA A 177 -6.83 -6.60 -2.88
N SER A 178 -8.12 -6.34 -3.09
CA SER A 178 -9.14 -7.38 -3.04
C SER A 178 -9.02 -8.30 -4.27
N HIS A 179 -8.30 -9.41 -4.07
CA HIS A 179 -8.15 -10.47 -5.07
C HIS A 179 -9.47 -11.21 -5.28
N SER A 180 -10.44 -10.60 -5.94
CA SER A 180 -11.51 -11.38 -6.58
C SER A 180 -11.20 -11.45 -8.08
N SER A 181 -11.10 -12.67 -8.57
CA SER A 181 -10.44 -13.03 -9.82
C SER A 181 -11.24 -12.71 -11.09
N ASP A 182 -12.36 -12.01 -11.00
CA ASP A 182 -13.41 -12.15 -12.02
C ASP A 182 -13.70 -10.88 -12.84
N GLU A 183 -13.11 -9.71 -12.57
CA GLU A 183 -13.48 -8.47 -13.30
C GLU A 183 -12.36 -7.51 -13.75
N GLY A 184 -11.08 -7.79 -13.49
CA GLY A 184 -9.97 -7.07 -14.16
C GLY A 184 -9.92 -5.55 -13.95
N ASP A 185 -10.41 -5.06 -12.82
CA ASP A 185 -10.26 -3.68 -12.33
C ASP A 185 -10.38 -3.69 -10.81
N ARG A 186 -9.28 -4.00 -10.13
CA ARG A 186 -9.30 -4.11 -8.67
C ARG A 186 -8.02 -3.47 -8.19
N ASP A 187 -8.14 -2.49 -7.32
CA ASP A 187 -7.05 -1.87 -6.56
C ASP A 187 -6.45 -0.59 -7.19
N ILE A 188 -6.87 -0.16 -8.37
CA ILE A 188 -6.61 1.21 -8.85
C ILE A 188 -7.85 2.08 -8.65
N GLU A 189 -7.73 3.13 -7.85
CA GLU A 189 -8.80 4.07 -7.52
C GLU A 189 -9.02 5.14 -8.61
N GLN A 190 -7.99 5.51 -9.37
CA GLN A 190 -8.11 6.58 -10.37
C GLN A 190 -7.24 6.36 -11.61
N TYR A 191 -7.80 6.68 -12.78
CA TYR A 191 -7.12 6.59 -14.09
C TYR A 191 -7.12 7.94 -14.82
N ASP A 192 -5.96 8.59 -14.85
CA ASP A 192 -5.75 9.86 -15.53
C ASP A 192 -5.04 9.65 -16.87
N TRP A 193 -5.56 10.28 -17.93
CA TRP A 193 -5.03 10.11 -19.29
C TRP A 193 -4.58 11.43 -19.92
N LYS A 194 -3.47 11.37 -20.65
CA LYS A 194 -3.01 12.38 -21.61
C LYS A 194 -2.89 11.77 -23.00
N PHE A 195 -3.66 12.29 -23.96
CA PHE A 195 -3.65 11.81 -25.35
C PHE A 195 -2.52 12.43 -26.20
N PHE A 196 -1.95 13.55 -25.73
CA PHE A 196 -0.77 14.20 -26.30
C PHE A 196 0.22 14.53 -25.18
N GLU A 197 1.49 14.75 -25.51
CA GLU A 197 2.52 15.01 -24.50
C GLU A 197 2.35 16.38 -23.83
N GLU A 198 1.93 17.36 -24.62
CA GLU A 198 1.64 18.75 -24.24
C GLU A 198 0.26 18.95 -23.59
N ASP A 199 -0.59 17.92 -23.57
CA ASP A 199 -1.95 18.01 -23.02
C ASP A 199 -1.92 18.15 -21.48
N SER A 200 -2.95 18.82 -20.95
CA SER A 200 -3.31 18.70 -19.53
C SER A 200 -3.89 17.31 -19.26
N TRP A 201 -3.74 16.82 -18.03
CA TRP A 201 -4.37 15.58 -17.60
C TRP A 201 -5.88 15.66 -17.75
N ARG A 202 -6.49 14.58 -18.23
CA ARG A 202 -7.93 14.34 -18.13
C ARG A 202 -8.13 13.34 -17.02
N GLU A 203 -8.69 13.83 -15.92
CA GLU A 203 -8.77 13.09 -14.67
C GLU A 203 -9.90 12.08 -14.70
N ASP A 204 -9.64 10.92 -14.10
CA ASP A 204 -10.61 9.86 -13.82
C ASP A 204 -11.52 9.50 -15.02
N LEU A 205 -10.90 9.16 -16.16
CA LEU A 205 -11.65 8.66 -17.32
C LEU A 205 -11.95 7.16 -17.24
N GLY A 206 -11.58 6.52 -16.13
CA GLY A 206 -11.61 5.08 -15.94
C GLY A 206 -10.56 4.32 -16.76
N PRO A 207 -10.54 2.97 -16.66
CA PRO A 207 -9.52 2.14 -17.28
C PRO A 207 -9.67 2.00 -18.80
N ARG A 208 -10.82 2.36 -19.40
CA ARG A 208 -11.10 2.13 -20.83
C ARG A 208 -11.68 3.34 -21.55
N PRO A 209 -11.00 4.51 -21.53
CA PRO A 209 -11.51 5.68 -22.20
C PRO A 209 -11.45 5.52 -23.72
N THR A 210 -12.12 6.44 -24.41
CA THR A 210 -12.03 6.53 -25.87
C THR A 210 -11.59 7.93 -26.30
N TYR A 211 -10.88 8.01 -27.43
CA TYR A 211 -10.46 9.28 -28.03
C TYR A 211 -10.34 9.17 -29.55
N THR A 212 -10.56 10.28 -30.26
CA THR A 212 -10.44 10.36 -31.71
C THR A 212 -9.43 11.44 -32.08
N TYR A 213 -8.35 11.04 -32.76
CA TYR A 213 -7.32 11.97 -33.22
C TYR A 213 -7.72 12.66 -34.53
N GLY A 214 -7.53 13.98 -34.57
CA GLY A 214 -7.89 14.84 -35.72
C GLY A 214 -6.80 15.02 -36.77
N ALA A 215 -5.59 14.52 -36.54
CA ALA A 215 -4.48 14.59 -37.49
C ALA A 215 -3.74 13.25 -37.60
N ILE A 216 -3.09 13.03 -38.74
CA ILE A 216 -2.19 11.88 -38.93
C ILE A 216 -0.88 12.14 -38.19
N GLY A 217 -0.25 11.08 -37.70
CA GLY A 217 1.00 11.21 -36.97
C GLY A 217 1.22 10.11 -35.95
N SER A 218 2.28 10.26 -35.19
CA SER A 218 2.59 9.45 -34.03
C SER A 218 2.47 10.33 -32.78
N TYR A 219 1.70 9.87 -31.80
CA TYR A 219 1.41 10.60 -30.57
C TYR A 219 1.83 9.76 -29.37
N LYS A 220 2.29 10.44 -28.31
CA LYS A 220 2.61 9.82 -27.03
C LYS A 220 1.37 9.87 -26.13
N LEU A 221 0.81 8.70 -25.85
CA LEU A 221 -0.27 8.51 -24.89
C LEU A 221 0.37 8.24 -23.52
N THR A 222 -0.11 8.90 -22.47
CA THR A 222 0.37 8.69 -21.11
C THR A 222 -0.82 8.37 -20.20
N LEU A 223 -0.68 7.31 -19.40
CA LEU A 223 -1.58 6.93 -18.32
C LEU A 223 -0.87 7.19 -17.00
N ARG A 224 -1.58 7.77 -16.04
CA ARG A 224 -1.21 7.78 -14.62
C ARG A 224 -2.33 7.13 -13.83
N VAL A 225 -1.96 6.24 -12.92
CA VAL A 225 -2.88 5.54 -12.03
C VAL A 225 -2.61 5.91 -10.58
N TYR A 226 -3.63 5.81 -9.74
CA TYR A 226 -3.52 5.96 -8.28
C TYR A 226 -4.18 4.78 -7.57
N ASP A 227 -3.57 4.31 -6.48
CA ASP A 227 -4.14 3.32 -5.56
C ASP A 227 -4.99 3.98 -4.44
N ASP A 228 -5.48 3.21 -3.48
CA ASP A 228 -6.28 3.68 -2.35
C ASP A 228 -5.49 4.38 -1.24
N GLU A 229 -4.17 4.24 -1.24
CA GLU A 229 -3.21 4.97 -0.42
C GLU A 229 -2.83 6.33 -1.03
N GLY A 230 -3.19 6.57 -2.30
CA GLY A 230 -2.91 7.78 -3.05
C GLY A 230 -1.51 7.84 -3.64
N ALA A 231 -0.75 6.74 -3.63
CA ALA A 231 0.47 6.60 -4.42
C ALA A 231 0.12 6.47 -5.91
N SER A 232 1.12 6.64 -6.78
CA SER A 232 0.85 6.76 -8.22
C SER A 232 2.02 6.32 -9.08
N ASP A 233 1.70 5.71 -10.23
CA ASP A 233 2.66 5.41 -11.27
C ASP A 233 2.20 5.96 -12.62
N THR A 234 3.15 6.25 -13.51
CA THR A 234 2.92 6.87 -14.81
C THR A 234 3.68 6.14 -15.91
N VAL A 235 2.97 5.72 -16.95
CA VAL A 235 3.54 5.02 -18.10
C VAL A 235 3.08 5.66 -19.41
N SER A 236 3.94 5.62 -20.43
CA SER A 236 3.59 6.06 -21.78
C SER A 236 3.64 4.93 -22.80
N THR A 237 2.78 5.03 -23.81
CA THR A 237 2.77 4.18 -25.01
C THR A 237 2.58 5.07 -26.25
N THR A 238 2.60 4.47 -27.43
CA THR A 238 2.51 5.21 -28.70
C THR A 238 1.18 4.94 -29.40
N VAL A 239 0.62 5.98 -30.00
CA VAL A 239 -0.54 5.91 -30.88
C VAL A 239 -0.13 6.34 -32.28
N THR A 240 -0.36 5.49 -33.28
CA THR A 240 -0.09 5.79 -34.69
C THR A 240 -1.40 5.99 -35.45
N ILE A 241 -1.58 7.18 -36.02
CA ILE A 241 -2.75 7.55 -36.83
C ILE A 241 -2.37 7.59 -38.30
N ASN A 242 -2.83 6.59 -39.03
CA ASN A 242 -2.58 6.46 -40.46
C ASN A 242 -3.61 7.26 -41.28
N PRO A 243 -3.27 7.65 -42.51
CA PRO A 243 -4.25 8.24 -43.43
C PRO A 243 -5.47 7.34 -43.63
N LEU A 244 -6.65 7.96 -43.72
CA LEU A 244 -7.84 7.28 -44.21
C LEU A 244 -7.69 7.17 -45.73
N ILE A 245 -7.15 6.06 -46.22
CA ILE A 245 -7.17 5.78 -47.66
C ILE A 245 -8.63 5.50 -48.05
N LEU A 246 -9.29 6.51 -48.62
CA LEU A 246 -10.50 6.32 -49.39
C LEU A 246 -10.07 5.64 -50.69
N SER A 247 -10.63 4.47 -50.98
CA SER A 247 -10.44 3.84 -52.29
C SER A 247 -10.79 4.88 -53.36
N SER A 248 -9.92 5.03 -54.36
CA SER A 248 -10.24 5.90 -55.51
C SER A 248 -11.62 5.51 -56.03
N PRO A 249 -12.45 6.48 -56.46
CA PRO A 249 -13.71 6.18 -57.13
C PRO A 249 -13.40 5.60 -58.52
N GLY A 250 -12.92 4.36 -58.59
CA GLY A 250 -12.58 3.65 -59.81
C GLY A 250 -11.57 4.36 -60.72
N THR A 251 -11.34 3.78 -61.90
CA THR A 251 -10.37 4.25 -62.91
C THR A 251 -10.84 5.45 -63.74
N TYR A 252 -11.91 6.16 -63.35
CA TYR A 252 -12.44 7.30 -64.12
C TYR A 252 -13.06 8.41 -63.24
N PRO A 253 -12.28 9.12 -62.42
CA PRO A 253 -12.78 10.35 -61.80
C PRO A 253 -12.99 11.43 -62.88
N THR A 254 -14.23 11.90 -63.06
CA THR A 254 -14.61 12.88 -64.10
C THR A 254 -14.83 14.31 -63.58
N GLY A 255 -14.62 14.55 -62.29
CA GLY A 255 -14.87 15.85 -61.69
C GLY A 255 -13.98 16.15 -60.50
N VAL A 256 -13.70 17.43 -60.30
CA VAL A 256 -13.06 17.99 -59.11
C VAL A 256 -13.90 19.17 -58.64
N ALA A 257 -14.03 19.32 -57.33
CA ALA A 257 -14.61 20.49 -56.68
C ALA A 257 -13.71 20.87 -55.49
N TRP A 258 -13.63 22.15 -55.20
CA TRP A 258 -12.88 22.72 -54.09
C TRP A 258 -13.87 23.24 -53.04
N ASP A 259 -13.51 23.15 -51.77
CA ASP A 259 -14.28 23.72 -50.64
C ASP A 259 -13.30 24.46 -49.72
N ASP A 260 -13.75 25.59 -49.17
CA ASP A 260 -12.99 26.54 -48.34
C ASP A 260 -12.66 25.99 -46.94
#